data_AF-A0A5B2XNS6-F1
#
_entry.id   AF-A0A5B2XNS6-F1
#
_cell.length_a   1.000
_cell.length_b   1.000
_cell.length_c   1.000
_cell.angle_alpha   90.00
_cell.angle_beta   90.00
_cell.angle_gamma   90.00
#
_symmetry.space_group_name_H-M   'P 1'
#
loop_
_entity.id
_entity.type
_entity.pdbx_description
1 polymer ?
#
loop_
_entity_poly.entity_id
_entity_poly.type
_entity_poly.pdbx_seq_one_letter_code
_entity_poly.pdbx_strand_id
1 'polypeptide(L)'
;MKESPAGTGPEQDAVDTSVFGADIVEKARQIIARYPVPRSALLPMLHLVQSVQGHVSQSGIAFCAAQLDLTAAEVSAVATFYTMYKRKPCGEHLVSVCTNTLCAMLGGDAIYARLREHLGSDGKPLGHEETSGEPGTTGSITLEHAECLAACDLGPVLQVNYEFYDNQTPESALELVESLQAGQKPAPTRGAPLTGFREVSLQLAGFFDGREADLDGPSAAAETVRGAALAAERGWTAPAMPDHVDLPAAPDKK
;
A
#
# COMPACT_ATOMS: atom_id res chain seq x y z
N MET A 1 -23.25 30.89 47.37
CA MET A 1 -22.91 29.86 46.35
C MET A 1 -23.59 30.27 45.06
N LYS A 2 -22.82 30.82 44.11
CA LYS A 2 -23.32 31.16 42.77
C LYS A 2 -23.11 29.91 41.91
N GLU A 3 -24.19 29.38 41.34
CA GLU A 3 -24.13 28.34 40.33
C GLU A 3 -23.57 28.93 39.03
N SER A 4 -22.52 28.31 38.49
CA SER A 4 -22.03 28.56 37.14
C SER A 4 -22.90 27.81 36.14
N PRO A 5 -23.28 28.40 34.99
CA PRO A 5 -23.90 27.66 33.92
C PRO A 5 -22.89 26.69 33.29
N ALA A 6 -23.34 25.48 33.01
CA ALA A 6 -22.59 24.49 32.25
C ALA A 6 -22.16 25.08 30.90
N GLY A 7 -20.84 25.07 30.65
CA GLY A 7 -20.29 25.41 29.35
C GLY A 7 -20.77 24.40 28.31
N THR A 8 -21.43 24.91 27.28
CA THR A 8 -21.62 24.22 26.01
C THR A 8 -20.24 23.79 25.50
N GLY A 9 -20.04 22.47 25.36
CA GLY A 9 -18.85 21.91 24.73
C GLY A 9 -18.68 22.46 23.31
N PRO A 10 -17.46 22.45 22.76
CA PRO A 10 -17.21 22.99 21.43
C PRO A 10 -18.07 22.24 20.41
N GLU A 11 -18.86 23.01 19.68
CA GLU A 11 -19.58 22.62 18.48
C GLU A 11 -18.55 21.99 17.53
N GLN A 12 -18.67 20.69 17.27
CA GLN A 12 -17.79 20.00 16.33
C GLN A 12 -18.13 20.54 14.94
N ASP A 13 -17.28 21.40 14.40
CA ASP A 13 -17.35 21.80 12.99
C ASP A 13 -17.49 20.54 12.13
N ALA A 14 -18.65 20.38 11.50
CA ALA A 14 -18.93 19.20 10.68
C ALA A 14 -17.90 19.15 9.54
N VAL A 15 -17.08 18.11 9.53
CA VAL A 15 -16.06 17.92 8.49
C VAL A 15 -16.75 17.75 7.13
N ASP A 16 -16.35 18.57 6.15
CA ASP A 16 -16.91 18.50 4.80
C ASP A 16 -16.53 17.17 4.12
N THR A 17 -17.53 16.41 3.71
CA THR A 17 -17.39 15.12 3.02
C THR A 17 -17.88 15.18 1.56
N SER A 18 -18.20 16.37 1.05
CA SER A 18 -18.74 16.58 -0.31
C SER A 18 -17.82 16.09 -1.44
N VAL A 19 -16.53 15.96 -1.17
CA VAL A 19 -15.54 15.35 -2.09
C VAL A 19 -15.86 13.89 -2.44
N PHE A 20 -16.63 13.19 -1.60
CA PHE A 20 -17.10 11.82 -1.86
C PHE A 20 -18.51 11.87 -2.45
N GLY A 21 -18.56 11.94 -3.79
CA GLY A 21 -19.80 12.03 -4.55
C GLY A 21 -20.70 10.79 -4.45
N ALA A 22 -21.84 10.85 -5.13
CA ALA A 22 -22.84 9.78 -5.13
C ALA A 22 -22.29 8.44 -5.66
N ASP A 23 -21.35 8.50 -6.61
CA ASP A 23 -20.63 7.34 -7.13
C ASP A 23 -19.76 6.66 -6.05
N ILE A 24 -19.07 7.45 -5.23
CA ILE A 24 -18.25 6.93 -4.13
C ILE A 24 -19.11 6.37 -3.00
N VAL A 25 -20.24 7.02 -2.69
CA VAL A 25 -21.23 6.48 -1.73
C VAL A 25 -21.79 5.13 -2.20
N GLU A 26 -22.08 4.99 -3.49
CA GLU A 26 -22.55 3.73 -4.04
C GLU A 26 -21.46 2.64 -4.00
N LYS A 27 -20.21 2.98 -4.35
CA LYS A 27 -19.07 2.07 -4.18
C LYS A 27 -18.88 1.67 -2.71
N ALA A 28 -19.00 2.59 -1.76
CA ALA A 28 -18.95 2.30 -0.32
C ALA A 28 -20.04 1.29 0.09
N ARG A 29 -21.28 1.49 -0.36
CA ARG A 29 -22.40 0.56 -0.11
C ARG A 29 -22.10 -0.84 -0.67
N GLN A 30 -21.49 -0.93 -1.85
CA GLN A 30 -21.08 -2.21 -2.44
C GLN A 30 -19.98 -2.90 -1.63
N ILE A 31 -19.01 -2.17 -1.10
CA ILE A 31 -18.00 -2.74 -0.19
C ILE A 31 -18.68 -3.27 1.08
N ILE A 32 -19.53 -2.48 1.72
CA ILE A 32 -20.22 -2.86 2.97
C ILE A 32 -21.03 -4.15 2.77
N ALA A 33 -21.73 -4.28 1.64
CA ALA A 33 -22.52 -5.46 1.31
C ALA A 33 -21.72 -6.77 1.17
N ARG A 34 -20.38 -6.70 1.05
CA ARG A 34 -19.51 -7.90 0.99
C ARG A 34 -19.32 -8.56 2.36
N TYR A 35 -19.70 -7.90 3.45
CA TYR A 35 -19.42 -8.36 4.81
C TYR A 35 -20.70 -8.55 5.63
N PRO A 36 -20.77 -9.58 6.49
CA PRO A 36 -21.89 -9.77 7.41
C PRO A 36 -21.92 -8.71 8.52
N VAL A 37 -20.77 -8.11 8.85
CA VAL A 37 -20.66 -7.04 9.85
C VAL A 37 -20.07 -5.80 9.17
N PRO A 38 -20.76 -4.64 9.17
CA PRO A 38 -20.33 -3.45 8.43
C PRO A 38 -18.92 -2.99 8.75
N ARG A 39 -18.51 -3.03 10.02
CA ARG A 39 -17.16 -2.60 10.45
C ARG A 39 -16.02 -3.33 9.72
N SER A 40 -16.26 -4.56 9.22
CA SER A 40 -15.26 -5.33 8.48
C SER A 40 -14.92 -4.72 7.11
N ALA A 41 -15.76 -3.81 6.61
CA ALA A 41 -15.52 -3.05 5.39
C ALA A 41 -14.50 -1.91 5.57
N LEU A 42 -14.03 -1.61 6.79
CA LEU A 42 -13.20 -0.44 7.04
C LEU A 42 -11.89 -0.42 6.23
N LEU A 43 -11.21 -1.57 6.08
CA LEU A 43 -9.95 -1.64 5.35
C LEU A 43 -10.10 -1.29 3.85
N PRO A 44 -11.01 -1.93 3.08
CA PRO A 44 -11.25 -1.53 1.70
C PRO A 44 -11.88 -0.13 1.58
N MET A 45 -12.66 0.34 2.56
CA MET A 45 -13.17 1.71 2.60
C MET A 45 -12.06 2.76 2.70
N LEU A 46 -11.00 2.48 3.46
CA LEU A 46 -9.83 3.37 3.55
C LEU A 46 -9.07 3.46 2.22
N HIS A 47 -9.00 2.36 1.46
CA HIS A 47 -8.49 2.40 0.08
C HIS A 47 -9.40 3.20 -0.87
N LEU A 48 -10.72 3.10 -0.71
CA LEU A 48 -11.70 3.86 -1.50
C LEU A 48 -11.56 5.38 -1.27
N VAL A 49 -11.43 5.85 -0.04
CA VAL A 49 -11.24 7.30 0.19
C VAL A 49 -9.86 7.77 -0.31
N GLN A 50 -8.84 6.91 -0.18
CA GLN A 50 -7.50 7.17 -0.72
C GLN A 50 -7.51 7.24 -2.26
N SER A 51 -8.38 6.51 -2.95
CA SER A 51 -8.48 6.59 -4.41
C SER A 51 -8.99 7.95 -4.90
N VAL A 52 -9.76 8.66 -4.08
CA VAL A 52 -10.29 10.00 -4.44
C VAL A 52 -9.24 11.08 -4.21
N GLN A 53 -8.62 11.09 -3.03
CA GLN A 53 -7.76 12.20 -2.59
C GLN A 53 -6.26 11.89 -2.64
N GLY A 54 -5.85 10.67 -2.99
CA GLY A 54 -4.47 10.21 -2.95
C GLY A 54 -3.90 10.03 -1.53
N HIS A 55 -4.75 10.10 -0.50
CA HIS A 55 -4.42 9.89 0.91
C HIS A 55 -5.72 9.77 1.73
N VAL A 56 -5.64 9.22 2.93
CA VAL A 56 -6.71 9.20 3.94
C VAL A 56 -6.69 10.53 4.70
N SER A 57 -7.52 11.46 4.23
CA SER A 57 -7.71 12.78 4.83
C SER A 57 -8.69 12.74 6.02
N GLN A 58 -8.87 13.86 6.72
CA GLN A 58 -9.90 13.97 7.76
C GLN A 58 -11.32 13.82 7.21
N SER A 59 -11.58 14.28 5.99
CA SER A 59 -12.88 14.05 5.35
C SER A 59 -13.07 12.56 5.05
N GLY A 60 -12.01 11.85 4.62
CA GLY A 60 -12.05 10.39 4.43
C GLY A 60 -12.33 9.63 5.72
N ILE A 61 -11.72 10.05 6.83
CA ILE A 61 -12.01 9.49 8.16
C ILE A 61 -13.47 9.70 8.54
N ALA A 62 -13.97 10.94 8.42
CA ALA A 62 -15.36 11.28 8.74
C ALA A 62 -16.36 10.53 7.84
N PHE A 63 -16.04 10.38 6.55
CA PHE A 63 -16.84 9.61 5.60
C PHE A 63 -16.93 8.13 6.01
N CYS A 64 -15.80 7.47 6.26
CA CYS A 64 -15.80 6.07 6.69
C CYS A 64 -16.52 5.87 8.03
N ALA A 65 -16.34 6.79 8.99
CA ALA A 65 -17.03 6.79 10.27
C ALA A 65 -18.56 6.82 10.09
N ALA A 66 -19.05 7.75 9.28
CA ALA A 66 -20.48 7.89 8.99
C ALA A 66 -21.06 6.67 8.24
N GLN A 67 -20.34 6.12 7.26
CA GLN A 67 -20.83 4.98 6.47
C GLN A 67 -20.88 3.66 7.26
N LEU A 68 -20.05 3.50 8.30
CA LEU A 68 -19.88 2.25 9.04
C LEU A 68 -20.45 2.28 10.46
N ASP A 69 -21.06 3.40 10.88
CA ASP A 69 -21.48 3.66 12.26
C ASP A 69 -20.33 3.46 13.26
N LEU A 70 -19.18 4.06 12.95
CA LEU A 70 -17.97 4.06 13.77
C LEU A 70 -17.62 5.48 14.22
N THR A 71 -16.83 5.59 15.27
CA THR A 71 -16.25 6.88 15.67
C THR A 71 -15.06 7.24 14.76
N ALA A 72 -14.82 8.54 14.57
CA ALA A 72 -13.62 9.02 13.88
C ALA A 72 -12.32 8.54 14.55
N ALA A 73 -12.34 8.32 15.87
CA ALA A 73 -11.20 7.79 16.62
C ALA A 73 -10.88 6.33 16.24
N GLU A 74 -11.90 5.47 16.11
CA GLU A 74 -11.71 4.09 15.66
C GLU A 74 -11.14 4.02 14.24
N VAL A 75 -11.67 4.83 13.33
CA VAL A 75 -11.19 4.91 11.95
C VAL A 75 -9.75 5.43 11.90
N SER A 76 -9.46 6.50 12.65
CA SER A 76 -8.10 7.08 12.74
C SER A 76 -7.08 6.11 13.33
N ALA A 77 -7.48 5.32 14.33
CA ALA A 77 -6.62 4.28 14.91
C ALA A 77 -6.22 3.24 13.86
N VAL A 78 -7.18 2.76 13.05
CA VAL A 78 -6.91 1.80 11.97
C VAL A 78 -6.05 2.42 10.86
N ALA A 79 -6.38 3.64 10.42
CA ALA A 79 -5.63 4.35 9.39
C ALA A 79 -4.18 4.68 9.82
N THR A 80 -3.93 4.83 11.13
CA THR A 80 -2.58 5.05 11.66
C THR A 80 -1.83 3.75 11.90
N PHE A 81 -2.53 2.66 12.19
CA PHE A 81 -1.92 1.36 12.46
C PHE A 81 -1.36 0.70 11.20
N TYR A 82 -2.09 0.76 10.08
CA TYR A 82 -1.66 0.16 8.81
C TYR A 82 -0.97 1.21 7.93
N THR A 83 0.32 0.99 7.63
CA THR A 83 1.19 1.92 6.88
C THR A 83 0.81 2.12 5.41
N MET A 84 -0.03 1.24 4.85
CA MET A 84 -0.54 1.35 3.48
C MET A 84 -1.53 2.51 3.32
N TYR A 85 -2.14 2.97 4.41
CA TYR A 85 -3.03 4.12 4.41
C TYR A 85 -2.23 5.38 4.58
N LYS A 86 -2.00 6.08 3.47
CA LYS A 86 -1.18 7.29 3.44
C LYS A 86 -1.97 8.42 4.05
N ARG A 87 -1.43 9.06 5.08
CA ARG A 87 -2.10 10.16 5.80
C ARG A 87 -1.68 11.55 5.30
N LYS A 88 -0.72 11.60 4.37
CA LYS A 88 -0.25 12.80 3.68
C LYS A 88 -0.51 12.64 2.18
N PRO A 89 -0.73 13.74 1.44
CA PRO A 89 -0.91 13.67 -0.02
C PRO A 89 0.26 12.98 -0.72
N CYS A 90 -0.04 11.88 -1.41
CA CYS A 90 0.95 11.16 -2.22
C CYS A 90 1.03 11.69 -3.66
N GLY A 91 2.18 11.46 -4.28
CA GLY A 91 2.40 11.65 -5.71
C GLY A 91 1.51 10.74 -6.57
N GLU A 92 1.63 10.87 -7.89
CA GLU A 92 1.07 9.88 -8.82
C GLU A 92 1.71 8.50 -8.59
N HIS A 93 2.97 8.48 -8.15
CA HIS A 93 3.73 7.27 -7.89
C HIS A 93 4.22 7.20 -6.44
N LEU A 94 3.84 6.16 -5.72
CA LEU A 94 4.47 5.73 -4.48
C LEU A 94 5.59 4.74 -4.81
N VAL A 95 6.84 5.15 -4.58
CA VAL A 95 8.03 4.32 -4.80
C VAL A 95 8.51 3.80 -3.44
N SER A 96 8.40 2.50 -3.24
CA SER A 96 8.73 1.81 -1.99
C SER A 96 9.99 0.96 -2.19
N VAL A 97 11.09 1.31 -1.52
CA VAL A 97 12.38 0.60 -1.65
C VAL A 97 12.57 -0.35 -0.48
N CYS A 98 12.71 -1.65 -0.72
CA CYS A 98 13.02 -2.60 0.34
C CYS A 98 14.43 -2.38 0.89
N THR A 99 14.53 -1.99 2.16
CA THR A 99 15.80 -1.81 2.88
C THR A 99 15.98 -2.85 4.00
N ASN A 100 15.17 -3.92 3.99
CA ASN A 100 15.32 -5.01 4.95
C ASN A 100 16.56 -5.87 4.59
N THR A 101 17.03 -6.70 5.54
CA THR A 101 18.36 -7.32 5.58
C THR A 101 18.87 -7.83 4.24
N LEU A 102 18.11 -8.66 3.52
CA LEU A 102 18.61 -9.23 2.26
C LEU A 102 18.73 -8.18 1.15
N CYS A 103 17.72 -7.34 0.98
CA CYS A 103 17.79 -6.26 -0.02
C CYS A 103 18.88 -5.25 0.34
N ALA A 104 19.04 -4.89 1.61
CA ALA A 104 20.13 -4.04 2.08
C ALA A 104 21.51 -4.61 1.71
N MET A 105 21.74 -5.91 1.95
CA MET A 105 22.99 -6.59 1.56
C MET A 105 23.22 -6.59 0.05
N LEU A 106 22.17 -6.59 -0.76
CA LEU A 106 22.23 -6.59 -2.22
C LEU A 106 22.22 -5.18 -2.83
N GLY A 107 22.13 -4.11 -2.04
CA GLY A 107 22.20 -2.72 -2.51
C GLY A 107 20.93 -1.87 -2.34
N GLY A 108 19.90 -2.37 -1.65
CA GLY A 108 18.66 -1.65 -1.36
C GLY A 108 18.87 -0.31 -0.64
N ASP A 109 19.80 -0.26 0.32
CA ASP A 109 20.16 0.98 1.01
C ASP A 109 20.81 2.00 0.07
N ALA A 110 21.65 1.51 -0.85
CA ALA A 110 22.30 2.35 -1.86
C ALA A 110 21.27 2.89 -2.86
N ILE A 111 20.29 2.08 -3.27
CA ILE A 111 19.17 2.51 -4.10
C ILE A 111 18.38 3.61 -3.38
N TYR A 112 17.96 3.37 -2.14
CA TYR A 112 17.16 4.33 -1.39
C TYR A 112 17.92 5.66 -1.20
N ALA A 113 19.21 5.61 -0.83
CA ALA A 113 20.04 6.81 -0.71
C ALA A 113 20.14 7.58 -2.03
N ARG A 114 20.41 6.89 -3.14
CA ARG A 114 20.53 7.49 -4.47
C ARG A 114 19.24 8.18 -4.92
N LEU A 115 18.09 7.53 -4.71
CA LEU A 115 16.79 8.10 -5.06
C LEU A 115 16.43 9.31 -4.19
N ARG A 116 16.77 9.28 -2.89
CA ARG A 116 16.58 10.43 -2.01
C ARG A 116 17.38 11.65 -2.47
N GLU A 117 18.62 11.45 -2.88
CA GLU A 117 19.47 12.52 -3.39
C GLU A 117 18.93 13.10 -4.70
N HIS A 118 18.50 12.24 -5.62
CA HIS A 118 17.95 12.65 -6.91
C HIS A 118 16.62 13.41 -6.79
N LEU A 119 15.70 12.90 -5.96
CA LEU A 119 14.35 13.46 -5.81
C LEU A 119 14.28 14.64 -4.84
N GLY A 120 15.34 14.87 -4.07
CA GLY A 120 15.48 15.99 -3.15
C GLY A 120 15.64 17.33 -3.87
N SER A 121 15.33 18.42 -3.17
CA SER A 121 15.51 19.79 -3.67
C SER A 121 16.35 20.61 -2.68
N ASP A 122 16.92 21.72 -3.16
CA ASP A 122 17.61 22.70 -2.33
C ASP A 122 18.76 22.12 -1.47
N GLY A 123 19.44 21.10 -2.00
CA GLY A 123 20.53 20.41 -1.31
C GLY A 123 20.08 19.50 -0.15
N LYS A 124 18.76 19.28 0.01
CA LYS A 124 18.20 18.35 1.00
C LYS A 124 17.68 17.09 0.29
N PRO A 125 18.19 15.89 0.64
CA PRO A 125 17.63 14.63 0.15
C PRO A 125 16.17 14.46 0.59
N LEU A 126 15.34 13.89 -0.27
CA LEU A 126 13.94 13.60 0.03
C LEU A 126 13.82 12.69 1.27
N GLY A 127 12.88 12.99 2.15
CA GLY A 127 12.61 12.20 3.36
C GLY A 127 11.71 11.00 3.10
N HIS A 128 11.58 10.14 4.12
CA HIS A 128 10.60 9.05 4.11
C HIS A 128 9.17 9.61 4.08
N GLU A 129 8.36 9.11 3.15
CA GLU A 129 6.99 9.57 2.87
C GLU A 129 6.92 11.09 2.54
N GLU A 130 8.00 11.65 1.99
CA GLU A 130 7.97 12.97 1.36
C GLU A 130 7.72 12.81 -0.15
N THR A 131 7.13 13.84 -0.77
CA THR A 131 6.74 13.85 -2.18
C THR A 131 7.57 14.88 -2.94
N SER A 132 8.19 14.46 -4.04
CA SER A 132 8.81 15.32 -5.05
C SER A 132 7.78 15.67 -6.12
N GLY A 133 7.68 16.95 -6.46
CA GLY A 133 6.60 17.50 -7.30
C GLY A 133 5.30 17.79 -6.54
N GLU A 134 4.29 18.27 -7.26
CA GLU A 134 2.96 18.54 -6.68
C GLU A 134 2.18 17.21 -6.51
N PRO A 135 1.73 16.84 -5.29
CA PRO A 135 1.07 15.56 -5.05
C PRO A 135 -0.12 15.29 -5.99
N GLY A 136 -0.11 14.11 -6.62
CA GLY A 136 -1.14 13.66 -7.54
C GLY A 136 -1.06 14.22 -8.96
N THR A 137 -0.07 15.06 -9.27
CA THR A 137 0.22 15.52 -10.64
C THR A 137 1.11 14.52 -11.37
N THR A 138 1.10 14.59 -12.71
CA THR A 138 1.86 13.66 -13.56
C THR A 138 3.33 13.63 -13.18
N GLY A 139 3.86 12.44 -12.91
CA GLY A 139 5.27 12.23 -12.57
C GLY A 139 5.69 12.70 -11.17
N SER A 140 4.75 13.11 -10.31
CA SER A 140 5.04 13.34 -8.89
C SER A 140 5.29 12.02 -8.16
N ILE A 141 6.31 12.00 -7.31
CA ILE A 141 6.82 10.78 -6.66
C ILE A 141 6.85 10.95 -5.15
N THR A 142 6.14 10.08 -4.43
CA THR A 142 6.36 9.86 -3.00
C THR A 142 7.37 8.74 -2.82
N LEU A 143 8.42 8.98 -2.05
CA LEU A 143 9.46 7.98 -1.79
C LEU A 143 9.35 7.44 -0.36
N GLU A 144 9.43 6.12 -0.19
CA GLU A 144 9.50 5.50 1.11
C GLU A 144 10.54 4.38 1.16
N HIS A 145 11.17 4.22 2.32
CA HIS A 145 11.79 2.94 2.64
C HIS A 145 10.67 1.99 3.08
N ALA A 146 10.76 0.76 2.62
CA ALA A 146 9.88 -0.31 3.00
C ALA A 146 10.68 -1.39 3.74
N GLU A 147 9.99 -2.04 4.67
CA GLU A 147 10.46 -3.30 5.23
C GLU A 147 10.35 -4.42 4.18
N CYS A 148 10.52 -5.68 4.61
CA CYS A 148 10.52 -6.82 3.69
C CYS A 148 9.25 -6.86 2.81
N LEU A 149 9.44 -6.80 1.49
CA LEU A 149 8.39 -6.94 0.46
C LEU A 149 8.16 -8.40 0.04
N ALA A 150 8.68 -9.36 0.80
CA ALA A 150 8.52 -10.81 0.61
C ALA A 150 8.93 -11.34 -0.79
N ALA A 151 9.89 -10.70 -1.44
CA ALA A 151 10.39 -11.04 -2.78
C ALA A 151 11.92 -11.20 -2.81
N CYS A 152 12.43 -11.86 -1.76
CA CYS A 152 13.86 -11.97 -1.47
C CYS A 152 14.66 -12.75 -2.54
N ASP A 153 14.01 -13.66 -3.25
CA ASP A 153 14.56 -14.42 -4.37
C ASP A 153 14.89 -13.54 -5.59
N LEU A 154 14.42 -12.29 -5.61
CA LEU A 154 14.59 -11.32 -6.70
C LEU A 154 15.16 -9.98 -6.22
N GLY A 155 15.82 -9.95 -5.06
CA GLY A 155 16.36 -8.73 -4.46
C GLY A 155 17.53 -8.10 -5.24
N PRO A 156 17.74 -6.77 -5.15
CA PRO A 156 16.91 -5.77 -4.47
C PRO A 156 15.57 -5.52 -5.17
N VAL A 157 14.52 -5.33 -4.36
CA VAL A 157 13.14 -5.15 -4.84
C VAL A 157 12.61 -3.76 -4.52
N LEU A 158 11.95 -3.17 -5.50
CA LEU A 158 11.17 -1.96 -5.37
C LEU A 158 9.71 -2.27 -5.70
N GLN A 159 8.79 -1.51 -5.09
CA GLN A 159 7.43 -1.40 -5.59
C GLN A 159 7.17 0.01 -6.09
N VAL A 160 6.42 0.12 -7.18
CA VAL A 160 5.80 1.38 -7.61
C VAL A 160 4.31 1.17 -7.63
N ASN A 161 3.58 1.90 -6.78
CA ASN A 161 2.13 1.75 -6.65
C ASN A 161 1.72 0.27 -6.43
N TYR A 162 2.45 -0.43 -5.57
CA TYR A 162 2.27 -1.85 -5.22
C TYR A 162 2.61 -2.88 -6.31
N GLU A 163 3.06 -2.45 -7.49
CA GLU A 163 3.58 -3.34 -8.53
C GLU A 163 5.09 -3.54 -8.41
N PHE A 164 5.58 -4.73 -8.72
CA PHE A 164 6.95 -5.14 -8.42
C PHE A 164 7.95 -4.83 -9.54
N TYR A 165 9.07 -4.24 -9.12
CA TYR A 165 10.27 -4.02 -9.92
C TYR A 165 11.42 -4.74 -9.24
N ASP A 166 11.78 -5.87 -9.83
CA ASP A 166 12.70 -6.84 -9.25
C ASP A 166 14.13 -6.64 -9.80
N ASN A 167 15.12 -7.26 -9.15
CA ASN A 167 16.54 -7.25 -9.54
C ASN A 167 17.11 -5.85 -9.80
N GLN A 168 16.70 -4.85 -8.99
CA GLN A 168 17.05 -3.46 -9.23
C GLN A 168 18.47 -3.14 -8.78
N THR A 169 19.14 -2.26 -9.53
CA THR A 169 20.40 -1.62 -9.14
C THR A 169 20.17 -0.13 -8.87
N PRO A 170 21.13 0.59 -8.25
CA PRO A 170 21.04 2.04 -8.13
C PRO A 170 20.80 2.78 -9.45
N GLU A 171 21.37 2.27 -10.54
CA GLU A 171 21.21 2.83 -11.90
C GLU A 171 19.82 2.52 -12.47
N SER A 172 19.38 1.26 -12.45
CA SER A 172 18.07 0.89 -13.00
C SER A 172 16.92 1.53 -12.22
N ALA A 173 17.06 1.65 -10.90
CA ALA A 173 16.06 2.32 -10.06
C ALA A 173 15.99 3.83 -10.35
N LEU A 174 17.13 4.47 -10.64
CA LEU A 174 17.16 5.86 -11.07
C LEU A 174 16.48 6.04 -12.44
N GLU A 175 16.81 5.20 -13.41
CA GLU A 175 16.17 5.22 -14.74
C GLU A 175 14.65 5.00 -14.65
N LEU A 176 14.20 4.09 -13.78
CA LEU A 176 12.79 3.89 -13.49
C LEU A 176 12.15 5.18 -12.97
N VAL A 177 12.74 5.81 -11.95
CA VAL A 177 12.24 7.06 -11.37
C VAL A 177 12.23 8.21 -12.38
N GLU A 178 13.27 8.37 -13.20
CA GLU A 178 13.31 9.39 -14.25
C GLU A 178 12.22 9.16 -15.31
N SER A 179 11.96 7.90 -15.67
CA SER A 179 10.87 7.55 -16.59
C SER A 179 9.51 7.92 -16.01
N LEU A 180 9.28 7.64 -14.72
CA LEU A 180 8.06 8.04 -14.02
C LEU A 180 7.91 9.58 -13.97
N GLN A 181 8.98 10.32 -13.68
CA GLN A 181 8.98 11.79 -13.72
C GLN A 181 8.65 12.34 -15.10
N ALA A 182 9.05 11.65 -16.17
CA ALA A 182 8.70 11.97 -17.55
C ALA A 182 7.25 11.58 -17.94
N GLY A 183 6.45 11.06 -16.99
CA GLY A 183 5.07 10.63 -17.21
C GLY A 183 4.95 9.28 -17.91
N GLN A 184 6.05 8.53 -18.05
CA GLN A 184 6.02 7.18 -18.58
C GLN A 184 5.60 6.19 -17.49
N LYS A 185 5.05 5.04 -17.89
CA LYS A 185 4.66 3.96 -16.98
C LYS A 185 5.34 2.66 -17.42
N PRO A 186 6.65 2.49 -17.12
CA PRO A 186 7.37 1.27 -17.48
C PRO A 186 6.66 0.03 -16.92
N ALA A 187 6.59 -1.04 -17.71
CA ALA A 187 5.94 -2.27 -17.28
C ALA A 187 6.65 -2.83 -16.02
N PRO A 188 5.90 -3.26 -14.98
CA PRO A 188 6.47 -3.97 -13.85
C PRO A 188 7.13 -5.28 -14.29
N THR A 189 8.10 -5.77 -13.50
CA THR A 189 8.71 -7.08 -13.75
C THR A 189 7.69 -8.19 -13.58
N ARG A 190 6.77 -8.01 -12.63
CA ARG A 190 5.65 -8.90 -12.33
C ARG A 190 4.50 -8.14 -11.70
N GLY A 191 3.30 -8.69 -11.83
CA GLY A 191 2.05 -8.02 -11.43
C GLY A 191 1.32 -7.36 -12.59
N ALA A 192 0.37 -6.48 -12.27
CA ALA A 192 -0.51 -5.85 -13.24
C ALA A 192 0.19 -4.66 -13.92
N PRO A 193 -0.26 -4.20 -15.10
CA PRO A 193 0.28 -2.99 -15.71
C PRO A 193 0.18 -1.77 -14.76
N LEU A 194 1.27 -1.01 -14.66
CA LEU A 194 1.39 0.10 -13.71
C LEU A 194 0.31 1.17 -13.94
N THR A 195 -0.38 1.55 -12.87
CA THR A 195 -1.28 2.71 -12.82
C THR A 195 -0.82 3.77 -11.82
N GLY A 196 -1.54 4.89 -11.73
CA GLY A 196 -1.31 5.89 -10.70
C GLY A 196 -1.79 5.42 -9.32
N PHE A 197 -1.32 6.09 -8.25
CA PHE A 197 -1.57 5.71 -6.86
C PHE A 197 -3.06 5.70 -6.49
N ARG A 198 -3.82 6.67 -7.02
CA ARG A 198 -5.28 6.75 -6.84
C ARG A 198 -5.99 5.56 -7.47
N GLU A 199 -5.58 5.20 -8.67
CA GLU A 199 -6.18 4.09 -9.44
C GLU A 199 -5.90 2.73 -8.78
N VAL A 200 -4.66 2.46 -8.37
CA VAL A 200 -4.37 1.21 -7.63
C VAL A 200 -5.09 1.17 -6.29
N SER A 201 -5.30 2.32 -5.63
CA SER A 201 -6.10 2.37 -4.41
C SER A 201 -7.57 2.00 -4.67
N LEU A 202 -8.12 2.37 -5.83
CA LEU A 202 -9.47 1.94 -6.22
C LEU A 202 -9.54 0.41 -6.46
N GLN A 203 -8.50 -0.15 -7.07
CA GLN A 203 -8.36 -1.59 -7.28
C GLN A 203 -8.23 -2.35 -5.96
N LEU A 204 -7.45 -1.83 -5.01
CA LEU A 204 -7.33 -2.38 -3.66
C LEU A 204 -8.64 -2.29 -2.85
N ALA A 205 -9.52 -1.34 -3.17
CA ALA A 205 -10.89 -1.31 -2.65
C ALA A 205 -11.82 -2.36 -3.31
N GLY A 206 -11.32 -3.06 -4.33
CA GLY A 206 -12.00 -4.12 -5.06
C GLY A 206 -12.86 -3.61 -6.21
N PHE A 207 -12.42 -2.56 -6.91
CA PHE A 207 -13.04 -2.04 -8.13
C PHE A 207 -12.01 -2.02 -9.26
N PHE A 208 -12.29 -2.74 -10.34
CA PHE A 208 -11.31 -3.05 -11.39
C PHE A 208 -11.76 -2.56 -12.77
N ASP A 209 -12.56 -1.50 -12.80
CA ASP A 209 -13.31 -1.01 -13.96
C ASP A 209 -12.49 -1.07 -15.28
N GLY A 210 -12.73 -2.11 -16.10
CA GLY A 210 -12.10 -2.30 -17.42
C GLY A 210 -10.71 -2.95 -17.43
N ARG A 211 -10.28 -3.56 -16.31
CA ARG A 211 -8.94 -4.16 -16.14
C ARG A 211 -8.97 -5.57 -15.57
N GLU A 212 -10.13 -6.21 -15.50
CA GLU A 212 -10.31 -7.51 -14.84
C GLU A 212 -9.38 -8.61 -15.37
N ALA A 213 -9.02 -8.56 -16.66
CA ALA A 213 -8.12 -9.51 -17.30
C ALA A 213 -6.63 -9.18 -17.14
N ASP A 214 -6.29 -7.94 -16.77
CA ASP A 214 -4.90 -7.45 -16.71
C ASP A 214 -4.25 -7.64 -15.33
N LEU A 215 -5.03 -8.08 -14.33
CA LEU A 215 -4.59 -8.21 -12.94
C LEU A 215 -3.83 -9.50 -12.67
N ASP A 216 -4.06 -10.53 -13.50
CA ASP A 216 -3.41 -11.85 -13.40
C ASP A 216 -2.05 -11.88 -14.12
N GLY A 217 -1.24 -10.84 -13.91
CA GLY A 217 0.14 -10.82 -14.38
C GLY A 217 0.95 -12.00 -13.83
N PRO A 218 2.12 -12.32 -14.41
CA PRO A 218 2.95 -13.44 -13.94
C PRO A 218 3.22 -13.32 -12.43
N SER A 219 2.83 -14.35 -11.66
CA SER A 219 2.92 -14.33 -10.19
C SER A 219 4.10 -15.12 -9.63
N ALA A 220 4.83 -15.84 -10.48
CA ALA A 220 5.98 -16.64 -10.09
C ALA A 220 7.16 -16.40 -11.05
N ALA A 221 8.36 -16.26 -10.50
CA ALA A 221 9.59 -16.17 -11.26
C ALA A 221 10.30 -17.53 -11.33
N ALA A 222 11.25 -17.67 -12.27
CA ALA A 222 12.00 -18.91 -12.45
C ALA A 222 12.81 -19.27 -11.19
N GLU A 223 13.30 -18.25 -10.48
CA GLU A 223 13.98 -18.31 -9.19
C GLU A 223 13.05 -18.91 -8.13
N THR A 224 11.82 -18.41 -8.05
CA THR A 224 10.79 -18.85 -7.09
C THR A 224 10.47 -20.33 -7.24
N VAL A 225 10.32 -20.82 -8.47
CA VAL A 225 9.90 -22.20 -8.76
C VAL A 225 11.08 -23.16 -8.98
N ARG A 226 12.32 -22.70 -8.85
CA ARG A 226 13.51 -23.51 -9.21
C ARG A 226 13.59 -24.82 -8.44
N GLY A 227 13.27 -24.79 -7.14
CA GLY A 227 13.25 -25.98 -6.30
C GLY A 227 12.20 -27.00 -6.76
N ALA A 228 11.00 -26.53 -7.12
CA ALA A 228 9.92 -27.39 -7.61
C ALA A 228 10.25 -28.00 -8.98
N ALA A 229 10.83 -27.23 -9.90
CA ALA A 229 11.27 -27.72 -11.19
C ALA A 229 12.34 -28.82 -11.05
N LEU A 230 13.36 -28.59 -10.20
CA LEU A 230 14.40 -29.58 -9.91
C LEU A 230 13.85 -30.86 -9.27
N ALA A 231 12.85 -30.73 -8.39
CA ALA A 231 12.20 -31.89 -7.77
C ALA A 231 11.47 -32.72 -8.82
N ALA A 232 10.72 -32.08 -9.73
CA ALA A 232 10.02 -32.74 -10.81
C ALA A 232 10.99 -33.47 -11.77
N GLU A 233 12.07 -32.79 -12.19
CA GLU A 233 13.11 -33.37 -13.06
C GLU A 233 13.76 -34.62 -12.45
N ARG A 234 13.92 -34.65 -11.12
CA ARG A 234 14.59 -35.75 -10.40
C ARG A 234 13.62 -36.78 -9.83
N GLY A 235 12.32 -36.63 -10.05
CA GLY A 235 11.29 -37.50 -9.46
C GLY A 235 11.28 -37.46 -7.93
N TRP A 236 11.67 -36.34 -7.33
CA TRP A 236 11.65 -36.18 -5.88
C TRP A 236 10.23 -35.89 -5.40
N THR A 237 9.79 -36.65 -4.40
CA THR A 237 8.50 -36.45 -3.73
C THR A 237 8.73 -36.37 -2.23
N ALA A 238 8.09 -35.41 -1.57
CA ALA A 238 8.08 -35.39 -0.11
C ALA A 238 7.35 -36.65 0.42
N PRO A 239 7.82 -37.26 1.52
CA PRO A 239 7.05 -38.29 2.21
C PRO A 239 5.71 -37.72 2.67
N ALA A 240 4.68 -38.57 2.76
CA ALA A 240 3.41 -38.16 3.30
C ALA A 240 3.58 -37.66 4.75
N MET A 241 3.01 -36.50 5.06
CA MET A 241 2.91 -36.05 6.45
C MET A 241 2.03 -37.04 7.21
N PRO A 242 2.44 -37.53 8.39
CA PRO A 242 1.60 -38.38 9.21
C PRO A 242 0.29 -37.66 9.59
N ASP A 243 -0.83 -38.38 9.60
CA ASP A 243 -2.14 -37.84 10.02
C ASP A 243 -2.14 -37.38 11.49
N HIS A 244 -1.24 -37.95 12.30
CA HIS A 244 -1.06 -37.60 13.70
C HIS A 244 0.40 -37.25 13.96
N VAL A 245 0.64 -36.00 14.35
CA VAL A 245 1.92 -35.55 14.91
C VAL A 245 1.67 -35.29 16.38
N ASP A 246 2.35 -36.01 17.27
CA ASP A 246 2.31 -35.74 18.70
C ASP A 246 2.89 -34.34 18.95
N LEU A 247 2.02 -33.37 19.17
CA LEU A 247 2.43 -32.03 19.54
C LEU A 247 2.91 -32.04 21.00
N PRO A 248 3.95 -31.25 21.35
CA PRO A 248 4.34 -31.09 22.73
C PRO A 248 3.16 -30.57 23.56
N ALA A 249 3.02 -31.06 24.80
CA ALA A 249 1.99 -30.57 25.71
C ALA A 249 2.12 -29.04 25.85
N ALA A 250 1.02 -28.32 25.60
CA ALA A 250 1.00 -26.89 25.84
C ALA A 250 1.30 -26.63 27.33
N PRO A 251 2.16 -25.65 27.67
CA PRO A 251 2.38 -25.30 29.06
C PRO A 251 1.04 -24.89 29.70
N ASP A 252 0.85 -25.25 30.98
CA ASP A 252 -0.32 -24.83 31.73
C ASP A 252 -0.47 -23.31 31.66
N LYS A 253 -1.69 -22.85 31.31
CA LYS A 253 -2.00 -21.42 31.30
C LYS A 253 -1.80 -20.88 32.72
N LYS A 254 -0.81 -20.01 32.92
CA LYS A 254 -0.66 -19.23 34.15
C LYS A 254 -1.70 -18.11 34.22
#